data_AF-M1BVE4-F1
#
_entry.id   AF-M1BVE4-F1
#
_cell.length_a   1.000
_cell.length_b   1.000
_cell.length_c   1.000
_cell.angle_alpha   90.00
_cell.angle_beta   90.00
_cell.angle_gamma   90.00
#
_symmetry.space_group_name_H-M   'P 1'
#
loop_
_entity.id
_entity.type
_entity.pdbx_description
1 polymer ?
#
loop_
_entity_poly.entity_id
_entity_poly.type
_entity_poly.pdbx_seq_one_letter_code
_entity_poly.pdbx_strand_id
1 'polypeptide(L)'
;MVAHVSDFGIAKMLGAGEAFVQTRTIPTIGYIAPEYGQDGIVSTSCDVYSFGILMMETFTRTRPSDEIFTGDYSIQRWVSDSFPGEIHKVVDSNLMQPGDEQIDAKMHCCFLSWN
;
A
#
# COMPACT_ATOMS: atom_id res chain seq x y z
N MET A 1 -8.29 4.71 -19.54
CA MET A 1 -8.12 3.29 -19.16
C MET A 1 -8.98 3.04 -17.93
N VAL A 2 -9.56 1.84 -17.77
CA VAL A 2 -10.38 1.48 -16.60
C VAL A 2 -9.76 0.28 -15.91
N ALA A 3 -9.44 0.40 -14.61
CA ALA A 3 -8.86 -0.67 -13.83
C ALA A 3 -9.93 -1.67 -13.37
N HIS A 4 -9.59 -2.96 -13.38
CA HIS A 4 -10.42 -4.05 -12.86
C HIS A 4 -9.55 -4.93 -11.97
N VAL A 5 -10.07 -5.33 -10.81
CA VAL A 5 -9.36 -6.21 -9.86
C VAL A 5 -9.56 -7.67 -10.28
N SER A 6 -8.50 -8.48 -10.16
CA SER A 6 -8.49 -9.90 -10.52
C SER A 6 -7.71 -10.74 -9.50
N ASP A 7 -7.59 -12.04 -9.76
CA ASP A 7 -6.86 -13.02 -8.94
C ASP A 7 -7.41 -13.21 -7.52
N PHE A 8 -8.60 -13.79 -7.44
CA PHE A 8 -9.27 -14.13 -6.18
C PHE A 8 -8.88 -15.53 -5.65
N GLY A 9 -7.76 -16.11 -6.10
CA GLY A 9 -7.38 -17.49 -5.77
C GLY A 9 -7.12 -17.75 -4.28
N ILE A 10 -6.84 -16.70 -3.51
CA ILE A 10 -6.62 -16.76 -2.06
C ILE A 10 -7.72 -16.06 -1.24
N ALA A 11 -8.73 -15.51 -1.91
CA ALA A 11 -9.80 -14.73 -1.26
C ALA A 11 -10.57 -15.56 -0.23
N LYS A 12 -11.05 -14.89 0.82
CA LYS A 12 -11.84 -15.52 1.88
C LYS A 12 -13.25 -14.93 1.91
N MET A 13 -14.25 -15.79 2.05
CA MET A 13 -15.61 -15.36 2.33
C MET A 13 -15.76 -15.20 3.84
N LEU A 14 -16.24 -14.04 4.28
CA LEU A 14 -16.63 -13.80 5.67
C LEU A 14 -18.13 -14.03 5.81
N GLY A 15 -18.52 -14.77 6.85
CA GLY A 15 -19.92 -14.94 7.22
C GLY A 15 -20.56 -13.64 7.72
N ALA A 16 -21.89 -13.63 7.82
CA ALA A 16 -22.61 -12.48 8.37
C ALA A 16 -22.19 -12.22 9.82
N GLY A 17 -21.63 -11.04 10.09
CA GLY A 17 -21.13 -10.65 11.41
C GLY A 17 -19.70 -11.08 11.72
N GLU A 18 -19.03 -11.82 10.82
CA GLU A 18 -17.61 -12.13 10.96
C GLU A 18 -16.76 -10.95 10.49
N ALA A 19 -15.85 -10.48 11.37
CA ALA A 19 -14.95 -9.38 11.05
C ALA A 19 -13.62 -9.85 10.43
N PHE A 20 -13.23 -11.10 10.67
CA PHE A 20 -11.99 -11.68 10.20
C PHE A 20 -12.09 -13.21 10.13
N VAL A 21 -11.13 -13.82 9.43
CA VAL A 21 -10.89 -15.26 9.40
C VAL A 21 -9.40 -15.54 9.57
N GLN A 22 -9.04 -16.67 10.16
CA GLN A 22 -7.64 -17.09 10.22
C GLN A 22 -7.30 -18.04 9.08
N THR A 23 -6.12 -17.87 8.50
CA THR A 23 -5.64 -18.70 7.41
C THR A 23 -4.14 -18.97 7.49
N ARG A 24 -3.70 -20.03 6.80
CA ARG A 24 -2.27 -20.35 6.59
C ARG A 24 -1.82 -20.06 5.16
N THR A 25 -2.71 -19.50 4.33
CA THR A 25 -2.36 -19.09 2.97
C THR A 25 -1.38 -17.93 3.04
N ILE A 26 -0.26 -18.03 2.34
CA ILE A 26 0.76 -16.98 2.27
C ILE A 26 0.36 -16.00 1.17
N PRO A 27 0.16 -14.70 1.47
CA PRO A 27 -0.11 -13.67 0.48
C PRO A 27 1.18 -13.14 -0.17
N THR A 28 1.06 -12.15 -1.06
CA THR A 28 2.20 -11.54 -1.77
C THR A 28 3.05 -10.69 -0.83
N ILE A 29 4.33 -11.06 -0.68
CA ILE A 29 5.32 -10.33 0.12
C ILE A 29 5.41 -8.87 -0.35
N GLY A 30 5.47 -7.94 0.61
CA GLY A 30 5.49 -6.49 0.37
C GLY A 30 4.11 -5.83 0.48
N TYR A 31 3.02 -6.58 0.34
CA TYR A 31 1.63 -6.08 0.46
C TYR A 31 0.91 -6.61 1.71
N ILE A 32 1.60 -7.39 2.53
CA ILE A 32 1.02 -8.15 3.65
C ILE A 32 0.75 -7.22 4.82
N ALA A 33 -0.50 -7.17 5.28
CA ALA A 33 -0.84 -6.50 6.52
C ALA A 33 -0.15 -7.18 7.73
N PRO A 34 0.34 -6.43 8.73
CA PRO A 34 1.06 -7.00 9.86
C PRO A 34 0.29 -8.12 10.58
N GLU A 35 -1.01 -7.95 10.80
CA GLU A 35 -1.88 -8.93 11.44
C GLU A 35 -2.06 -10.21 10.61
N TYR A 36 -2.00 -10.10 9.28
CA TYR A 36 -2.00 -11.26 8.40
C TYR A 36 -0.63 -11.97 8.47
N GLY A 37 0.47 -11.21 8.36
CA GLY A 37 1.81 -11.78 8.39
C GLY A 37 2.16 -12.48 9.71
N GLN A 38 1.66 -11.97 10.84
CA GLN A 38 1.96 -12.47 12.18
C GLN A 38 0.99 -13.57 12.65
N ASP A 39 -0.32 -13.30 12.56
CA ASP A 39 -1.35 -14.14 13.17
C ASP A 39 -2.20 -14.91 12.16
N GLY A 40 -1.93 -14.72 10.86
CA GLY A 40 -2.74 -15.31 9.79
C GLY A 40 -4.14 -14.71 9.71
N ILE A 41 -4.38 -13.53 10.30
CA ILE A 41 -5.69 -12.88 10.35
C ILE A 41 -5.96 -12.17 9.02
N VAL A 42 -7.07 -12.51 8.38
CA VAL A 42 -7.54 -11.89 7.14
C VAL A 42 -8.87 -11.20 7.41
N SER A 43 -8.94 -9.92 7.05
CA SER A 43 -10.10 -9.04 7.22
C SER A 43 -10.18 -8.08 6.04
N THR A 44 -11.25 -7.29 5.96
CA THR A 44 -11.32 -6.19 5.00
C THR A 44 -10.28 -5.08 5.27
N SER A 45 -9.76 -4.96 6.51
CA SER A 45 -8.66 -4.04 6.80
C SER A 45 -7.35 -4.48 6.17
N CYS A 46 -7.12 -5.78 6.00
CA CYS A 46 -5.98 -6.29 5.24
C CYS A 46 -6.03 -5.84 3.77
N ASP A 47 -7.22 -5.84 3.14
CA ASP A 47 -7.39 -5.36 1.76
C ASP A 47 -7.10 -3.86 1.65
N VAL A 48 -7.56 -3.07 2.63
CA VAL A 48 -7.24 -1.64 2.73
C VAL A 48 -5.73 -1.44 2.89
N TYR A 49 -5.08 -2.28 3.69
CA TYR A 49 -3.63 -2.25 3.86
C TYR A 49 -2.90 -2.47 2.52
N SER A 50 -3.18 -3.59 1.85
CA SER A 50 -2.55 -3.93 0.56
C SER A 50 -2.85 -2.88 -0.51
N PHE A 51 -4.05 -2.28 -0.52
CA PHE A 51 -4.39 -1.20 -1.42
C PHE A 51 -3.56 0.06 -1.18
N GLY A 52 -3.29 0.43 0.08
CA GLY A 52 -2.40 1.56 0.39
C GLY A 52 -0.98 1.36 -0.14
N ILE A 53 -0.44 0.15 -0.03
CA ILE A 53 0.85 -0.20 -0.64
C ILE A 53 0.80 -0.06 -2.17
N LEU A 54 -0.27 -0.54 -2.81
CA LEU A 54 -0.47 -0.39 -4.27
C LEU A 54 -0.54 1.10 -4.68
N MET A 55 -1.16 1.95 -3.88
CA MET A 55 -1.18 3.39 -4.12
C MET A 55 0.24 4.00 -4.02
N MET A 56 1.01 3.62 -3.01
CA MET A 56 2.42 4.04 -2.88
C MET A 56 3.25 3.58 -4.09
N GLU A 57 3.12 2.33 -4.50
CA GLU A 57 3.77 1.80 -5.71
C GLU A 57 3.39 2.60 -6.95
N THR A 58 2.10 2.92 -7.12
CA THR A 58 1.60 3.66 -8.27
C THR A 58 2.16 5.08 -8.33
N PHE A 59 2.20 5.78 -7.20
CA PHE A 59 2.66 7.17 -7.16
C PHE A 59 4.18 7.31 -7.19
N THR A 60 4.91 6.34 -6.67
CA THR A 60 6.38 6.37 -6.63
C THR A 60 7.01 5.68 -7.85
N ARG A 61 6.24 4.83 -8.54
CA ARG A 61 6.73 3.92 -9.58
C ARG A 61 7.82 2.96 -9.06
N THR A 62 7.79 2.65 -7.77
CA THR A 62 8.74 1.76 -7.08
C THR A 62 8.00 0.56 -6.53
N ARG A 63 8.50 -0.65 -6.76
CA ARG A 63 7.82 -1.85 -6.29
C ARG A 63 8.17 -2.12 -4.83
N PRO A 64 7.22 -2.59 -4.00
CA PRO A 64 7.52 -2.99 -2.62
C PRO A 64 8.58 -4.10 -2.51
N SER A 65 8.81 -4.85 -3.60
CA SER A 65 9.81 -5.92 -3.71
C SER A 65 11.17 -5.47 -4.23
N ASP A 66 11.39 -4.18 -4.50
CA ASP A 66 12.67 -3.69 -5.01
C ASP A 66 13.77 -3.82 -3.93
N GLU A 67 15.01 -4.10 -4.36
CA GLU A 67 16.14 -4.46 -3.48
C GLU A 67 16.54 -3.39 -2.46
N ILE A 68 16.10 -2.14 -2.65
CA ILE A 68 16.33 -1.06 -1.70
C ILE A 68 15.56 -1.25 -0.39
N PHE A 69 14.50 -2.06 -0.40
CA PHE A 69 13.67 -2.36 0.76
C PHE A 69 14.14 -3.65 1.42
N THR A 70 14.87 -3.52 2.52
CA THR A 70 15.43 -4.66 3.26
C THR A 70 15.20 -4.50 4.76
N GLY A 71 15.04 -5.64 5.45
CA GLY A 71 14.73 -5.66 6.88
C GLY A 71 13.47 -4.83 7.19
N ASP A 72 13.62 -3.85 8.07
CA ASP A 72 12.51 -2.97 8.50
C ASP A 72 12.35 -1.71 7.63
N TYR A 73 13.05 -1.64 6.49
CA TYR A 73 12.94 -0.53 5.54
C TYR A 73 11.98 -0.88 4.42
N SER A 74 10.72 -0.46 4.55
CA SER A 74 9.64 -0.71 3.58
C SER A 74 9.30 0.54 2.76
N ILE A 75 8.56 0.36 1.67
CA ILE A 75 8.01 1.46 0.88
C ILE A 75 7.16 2.43 1.72
N GLN A 76 6.40 1.89 2.70
CA GLN A 76 5.61 2.69 3.64
C GLN A 76 6.51 3.61 4.47
N ARG A 77 7.61 3.07 5.00
CA ARG A 77 8.57 3.84 5.80
C ARG A 77 9.29 4.88 4.95
N TRP A 78 9.75 4.51 3.76
CA TRP A 78 10.43 5.43 2.83
C TRP A 78 9.55 6.62 2.43
N VAL A 79 8.28 6.38 2.11
CA VAL A 79 7.32 7.45 1.80
C VAL A 79 7.02 8.30 3.04
N SER A 80 6.80 7.66 4.19
CA SER A 80 6.55 8.37 5.46
C SER A 80 7.71 9.28 5.86
N ASP A 81 8.96 8.80 5.75
CA ASP A 81 10.17 9.56 6.09
C ASP A 81 10.38 10.75 5.15
N SER A 82 9.82 10.70 3.94
CA SER A 82 9.94 11.76 2.93
C SER A 82 8.86 12.85 3.08
N PHE A 83 7.79 12.59 3.83
CA PHE A 83 6.68 13.52 3.97
C PHE A 83 6.86 14.49 5.15
N PRO A 84 6.45 15.78 5.05
CA PRO A 84 5.97 16.46 3.84
C PRO A 84 7.09 17.02 2.96
N GLY A 85 8.27 17.31 3.53
CA GLY A 85 9.25 18.22 2.91
C GLY A 85 9.95 17.66 1.66
N GLU A 86 10.12 16.35 1.58
CA GLU A 86 10.93 15.67 0.56
C GLU A 86 10.07 14.76 -0.33
N ILE A 87 8.75 14.91 -0.31
CA ILE A 87 7.82 14.05 -1.05
C ILE A 87 8.12 14.07 -2.56
N HIS A 88 8.59 15.21 -3.07
CA HIS A 88 8.97 15.38 -4.46
C HIS A 88 10.11 14.47 -4.93
N LYS A 89 10.91 13.91 -4.00
CA LYS A 89 11.97 12.96 -4.29
C LYS A 89 11.47 11.53 -4.47
N VAL A 90 10.28 11.22 -3.95
CA VAL A 90 9.73 9.85 -4.01
C VAL A 90 8.64 9.71 -5.07
N VAL A 91 7.98 10.80 -5.46
CA VAL A 91 6.94 10.77 -6.52
C VAL A 91 7.56 10.49 -7.89
N ASP A 92 6.87 9.71 -8.72
CA ASP A 92 7.21 9.57 -10.14
C ASP A 92 7.23 10.95 -10.81
N SER A 93 8.40 11.31 -11.35
CA SER A 93 8.60 12.56 -12.10
C SER A 93 7.59 12.77 -13.23
N ASN A 94 7.02 11.71 -13.81
CA ASN A 94 5.98 11.82 -14.85
C ASN A 94 4.64 12.32 -14.31
N LEU A 95 4.41 12.24 -13.00
CA LEU A 95 3.23 12.76 -12.32
C LEU A 95 3.43 14.22 -11.87
N MET A 96 4.63 14.78 -12.03
CA MET A 96 4.94 16.16 -11.67
C MET A 96 4.84 17.08 -12.89
N GLN A 97 3.74 17.81 -13.03
CA GLN A 97 3.63 18.87 -14.03
C GLN A 97 4.08 20.23 -13.45
N PRO A 98 4.77 21.08 -14.23
CA PRO A 98 5.10 22.43 -13.79
C PRO A 98 3.81 23.22 -13.45
N GLY A 99 3.64 23.61 -12.19
CA GLY A 99 2.47 24.37 -11.71
C GLY A 99 1.40 23.56 -10.98
N ASP A 100 1.63 22.26 -10.72
CA ASP A 100 0.72 21.44 -9.91
C ASP A 100 0.84 21.74 -8.40
N GLU A 101 0.15 22.79 -7.93
CA GLU A 101 -0.03 23.05 -6.49
C GLU A 101 -0.80 21.91 -5.78
N GLN A 102 -1.42 21.02 -6.56
CA GLN A 102 -2.27 19.94 -6.04
C GLN A 102 -1.52 18.64 -5.76
N ILE A 103 -0.24 18.51 -6.10
CA ILE A 103 0.54 17.28 -5.81
C ILE A 103 0.59 17.03 -4.31
N ASP A 104 0.91 18.05 -3.51
CA ASP A 104 0.95 17.91 -2.06
C ASP A 104 -0.41 17.51 -1.48
N ALA A 105 -1.50 18.05 -2.02
CA ALA A 105 -2.86 17.68 -1.62
C ALA A 105 -3.24 16.23 -2.02
N LYS A 106 -2.88 15.80 -3.23
CA LYS A 106 -3.10 14.43 -3.71
C LYS A 106 -2.31 13.44 -2.86
N MET A 107 -1.05 13.74 -2.57
CA MET A 107 -0.17 12.90 -1.76
C MET A 107 -0.55 12.92 -0.27
N HIS A 108 -1.00 14.05 0.27
CA HIS A 108 -1.56 14.16 1.62
C HIS A 108 -2.76 13.23 1.80
N CYS A 109 -3.68 13.18 0.85
CA CYS A 109 -4.82 12.26 0.90
C CYS A 109 -4.38 10.79 0.85
N CYS A 110 -3.34 10.47 0.07
CA CYS A 110 -2.92 9.08 -0.15
C CYS A 110 -2.02 8.52 0.95
N PHE A 111 -1.25 9.37 1.65
CA PHE A 111 -0.23 8.91 2.60
C PHE A 111 -0.47 9.28 4.06
N LEU A 112 -1.27 10.32 4.35
CA LEU A 112 -1.52 10.75 5.73
C LEU A 112 -2.79 10.17 6.35
N SER A 113 -3.65 9.51 5.59
CA SER A 113 -4.78 8.74 6.13
C SER A 113 -4.37 7.39 6.73
N TRP A 114 -3.07 7.16 6.89
CA TRP A 114 -2.44 5.89 7.26
C TRP A 114 -1.57 5.99 8.54
N ASN A 115 -1.65 7.11 9.25
CA ASN A 115 -1.02 7.35 10.55
C ASN A 115 -2.08 7.40 11.65
#